data_AF-A0A1E3YAH0-F1
#
_entry.id   AF-A0A1E3YAH0-F1
#
_cell.length_a   1.000
_cell.length_b   1.000
_cell.length_c   1.000
_cell.angle_alpha   90.00
_cell.angle_beta   90.00
_cell.angle_gamma   90.00
#
_symmetry.space_group_name_H-M   'P 1'
#
loop_
_entity.id
_entity.type
_entity.pdbx_description
1 polymer ?
#
loop_
_entity_poly.entity_id
_entity_poly.type
_entity_poly.pdbx_seq_one_letter_code
_entity_poly.pdbx_strand_id
1 'polypeptide(L)'
;MFDFRKSSLILAVLAAASLTSVSTASAQSVYDDRHSQMLLVSPEGDILDYVPEVGEVMISRDRMGRTVLIDRRGNLVATEIPAESYYPPRQRGGNRGLPGVYDPYAEPAPRGWDDDVTTASIPDIDPRDSLPLEGMPQDMPYGGPDLPAPADTAPARTVTPEIPVKSNLSRLEITALQVFLDREGISPGVIDGKMGQNVNKAIVAWEQMTGETLDPNNADDILERLRLSGGLAIKSYTITAGDAAGPFVASIPDDYAHKAQLPAMSYTSTAEMLAERFHMDEGYLRELNPGVDFSIPGTTIKVVEPGPYKKGNVTRIVANKGLKQVFAYGEDGGLIAAYPASIGSADTPSPSGTVTIERIALNPGYTYNPKINFQQGNNTQILQIPPGPNGPVGTVWLALSKPTYGIHGTPEPSKIGRTQSHGCIRLTNWDATELAKMVKPGVTVEFVE
;
A
#
# COMPACT_ATOMS: atom_id res chain seq x y z
N MET A 1 -50.34 38.73 -27.91
CA MET A 1 -49.85 39.84 -27.08
C MET A 1 -49.94 39.36 -25.64
N PHE A 2 -48.81 39.08 -25.00
CA PHE A 2 -48.71 38.75 -23.58
C PHE A 2 -49.08 39.99 -22.74
N ASP A 3 -49.73 39.85 -21.58
CA ASP A 3 -49.07 40.08 -20.28
C ASP A 3 -49.92 39.66 -19.06
N PHE A 4 -49.20 39.28 -18.01
CA PHE A 4 -49.58 38.87 -16.66
C PHE A 4 -50.18 40.01 -15.80
N ARG A 5 -50.96 39.67 -14.75
CA ARG A 5 -50.51 39.74 -13.32
C ARG A 5 -51.67 39.70 -12.29
N LYS A 6 -51.46 38.81 -11.30
CA LYS A 6 -51.54 39.02 -9.83
C LYS A 6 -52.89 39.00 -9.06
N SER A 7 -53.00 37.95 -8.23
CA SER A 7 -53.00 37.99 -6.75
C SER A 7 -54.32 37.90 -5.94
N SER A 8 -54.20 37.10 -4.86
CA SER A 8 -54.85 37.18 -3.53
C SER A 8 -56.01 36.18 -3.28
N LEU A 9 -55.81 35.09 -2.53
CA LEU A 9 -55.82 34.91 -1.06
C LEU A 9 -57.24 34.86 -0.43
N ILE A 10 -57.62 33.73 0.20
CA ILE A 10 -58.13 33.57 1.61
C ILE A 10 -59.11 32.39 1.84
N LEU A 11 -58.74 31.58 2.86
CA LEU A 11 -59.49 30.71 3.83
C LEU A 11 -60.50 29.65 3.33
N ALA A 12 -60.25 28.35 3.56
CA ALA A 12 -60.42 27.54 4.81
C ALA A 12 -61.84 26.97 4.95
N VAL A 13 -62.03 25.65 5.13
CA VAL A 13 -62.43 25.05 6.43
C VAL A 13 -62.59 23.50 6.36
N LEU A 14 -62.10 22.83 7.43
CA LEU A 14 -62.35 21.50 8.03
C LEU A 14 -62.33 20.22 7.14
N ALA A 15 -61.45 19.23 7.35
CA ALA A 15 -61.09 18.40 8.52
C ALA A 15 -62.16 17.38 8.95
N ALA A 16 -61.92 16.09 8.64
CA ALA A 16 -62.40 14.95 9.42
C ALA A 16 -61.31 13.86 9.43
N ALA A 17 -60.90 13.48 10.64
CA ALA A 17 -59.79 12.61 10.96
C ALA A 17 -60.22 11.13 10.99
N SER A 18 -59.27 10.24 10.73
CA SER A 18 -59.28 8.87 11.24
C SER A 18 -57.88 8.55 11.76
N LEU A 19 -57.78 8.58 13.07
CA LEU A 19 -56.60 8.32 13.88
C LEU A 19 -56.32 6.82 13.96
N THR A 20 -55.10 6.41 13.59
CA THR A 20 -54.38 5.37 14.33
C THR A 20 -53.01 5.94 14.68
N SER A 21 -52.95 6.50 15.89
CA SER A 21 -51.74 6.89 16.59
C SER A 21 -50.96 5.64 17.03
N VAL A 22 -49.73 5.49 16.56
CA VAL A 22 -48.69 4.86 17.37
C VAL A 22 -47.63 5.92 17.60
N SER A 23 -47.55 6.31 18.86
CA SER A 23 -46.73 7.37 19.41
C SER A 23 -45.25 7.10 19.18
N THR A 24 -44.53 8.10 18.69
CA THR A 24 -43.10 8.24 18.92
C THR A 24 -42.86 8.78 20.33
N ALA A 25 -41.79 8.27 20.97
CA ALA A 25 -41.14 8.75 22.19
C ALA A 25 -41.86 8.57 23.55
N SER A 26 -41.47 7.53 24.30
CA SER A 26 -40.68 7.69 25.54
C SER A 26 -40.30 6.33 26.14
N ALA A 27 -39.07 5.88 25.86
CA ALA A 27 -38.26 5.09 26.80
C ALA A 27 -36.75 5.24 26.49
N GLN A 28 -36.35 6.37 25.89
CA GLN A 28 -35.11 7.03 26.23
C GLN A 28 -35.40 7.79 27.53
N SER A 29 -35.28 7.14 28.70
CA SER A 29 -35.30 7.89 29.97
C SER A 29 -34.73 7.16 31.20
N VAL A 30 -34.00 6.04 31.05
CA VAL A 30 -33.37 5.38 32.22
C VAL A 30 -31.87 5.15 32.05
N TYR A 31 -31.29 5.40 30.87
CA TYR A 31 -29.84 5.31 30.68
C TYR A 31 -29.18 6.59 30.13
N ASP A 32 -29.95 7.67 29.96
CA ASP A 32 -29.47 8.93 29.37
C ASP A 32 -29.37 10.07 30.39
N ASP A 33 -29.26 9.76 31.68
CA ASP A 33 -28.97 10.82 32.64
C ASP A 33 -28.16 10.29 33.82
N ARG A 34 -26.86 10.58 33.77
CA ARG A 34 -25.79 10.21 34.71
C ARG A 34 -25.34 8.76 34.57
N HIS A 35 -24.25 8.53 33.83
CA HIS A 35 -23.09 7.64 34.09
C HIS A 35 -22.27 7.56 32.79
N SER A 36 -21.75 8.70 32.33
CA SER A 36 -21.02 8.86 31.07
C SER A 36 -19.61 8.26 31.06
N GLN A 37 -19.29 7.29 31.93
CA GLN A 37 -17.93 6.77 32.07
C GLN A 37 -17.85 5.32 32.56
N MET A 38 -18.83 4.42 32.35
CA MET A 38 -18.69 3.00 32.75
C MET A 38 -18.58 2.10 31.51
N LEU A 39 -17.58 1.22 31.49
CA LEU A 39 -17.32 0.20 30.47
C LEU A 39 -17.68 -1.18 31.01
N LEU A 40 -18.28 -2.01 30.17
CA LEU A 40 -18.44 -3.43 30.46
C LEU A 40 -17.20 -4.15 29.97
N VAL A 41 -16.44 -4.72 30.91
CA VAL A 41 -15.16 -5.36 30.62
C VAL A 41 -15.29 -6.85 30.88
N SER A 42 -14.98 -7.68 29.88
CA SER A 42 -14.98 -9.14 30.00
C SER A 42 -13.94 -9.60 31.04
N PRO A 43 -14.03 -10.83 31.58
CA PRO A 43 -12.97 -11.41 32.41
C PRO A 43 -11.59 -11.40 31.74
N GLU A 44 -11.57 -11.45 30.40
CA GLU A 44 -10.37 -11.42 29.55
C GLU A 44 -9.82 -10.00 29.37
N GLY A 45 -10.56 -8.99 29.81
CA GLY A 45 -10.14 -7.59 29.79
C GLY A 45 -10.52 -6.84 28.53
N ASP A 46 -11.43 -7.36 27.70
CA ASP A 46 -11.94 -6.69 26.50
C ASP A 46 -13.17 -5.84 26.83
N ILE A 47 -13.34 -4.71 26.15
CA ILE A 47 -14.56 -3.90 26.26
C ILE A 47 -15.65 -4.56 25.41
N LEU A 48 -16.77 -4.90 26.02
CA LEU A 48 -17.95 -5.36 25.29
C LEU A 48 -18.55 -4.20 24.50
N ASP A 49 -18.73 -4.40 23.19
CA ASP A 49 -19.36 -3.47 22.25
C ASP A 49 -20.89 -3.58 22.22
N TYR A 50 -21.47 -4.45 23.06
CA TYR A 50 -22.90 -4.62 23.26
C TYR A 50 -23.27 -4.72 24.75
N VAL A 51 -24.51 -4.34 25.09
CA VAL A 51 -25.08 -4.50 26.44
C VAL A 51 -25.95 -5.77 26.43
N PRO A 52 -25.68 -6.80 27.27
CA PRO A 52 -26.45 -8.04 27.27
C PRO A 52 -27.93 -7.83 27.55
N GLU A 53 -28.82 -8.57 26.87
CA GLU A 53 -30.27 -8.41 26.98
C GLU A 53 -30.82 -8.80 28.37
N VAL A 54 -31.88 -8.11 28.81
CA VAL A 54 -32.49 -8.32 30.12
C VAL A 54 -33.04 -9.74 30.24
N GLY A 55 -32.41 -10.56 31.09
CA GLY A 55 -32.79 -11.95 31.35
C GLY A 55 -31.78 -12.99 30.85
N GLU A 56 -30.77 -12.60 30.08
CA GLU A 56 -29.65 -13.48 29.70
C GLU A 56 -28.57 -13.56 30.79
N VAL A 57 -28.44 -12.48 31.55
CA VAL A 57 -27.47 -12.34 32.65
C VAL A 57 -28.18 -11.91 33.94
N MET A 58 -27.64 -12.38 35.07
CA MET A 58 -27.95 -11.89 36.41
C MET A 58 -26.91 -10.85 36.81
N ILE A 59 -27.39 -9.68 37.24
CA ILE A 59 -26.53 -8.61 37.75
C ILE A 59 -26.30 -8.85 39.24
N SER A 60 -25.02 -8.89 39.65
CA SER A 60 -24.59 -9.08 41.03
C SER A 60 -23.48 -8.08 41.38
N ARG A 61 -23.01 -8.10 42.64
CA ARG A 61 -21.84 -7.32 43.07
C ARG A 61 -20.71 -8.23 43.54
N ASP A 62 -19.50 -7.93 43.11
CA ASP A 62 -18.32 -8.66 43.55
C ASP A 62 -17.88 -8.23 44.96
N ARG A 63 -16.82 -8.87 45.48
CA ARG A 63 -16.26 -8.58 46.82
C ARG A 63 -15.65 -7.17 46.94
N MET A 64 -15.40 -6.51 45.81
CA MET A 64 -14.89 -5.14 45.74
C MET A 64 -16.02 -4.12 45.53
N GLY A 65 -17.28 -4.57 45.52
CA GLY A 65 -18.47 -3.73 45.38
C GLY A 65 -18.80 -3.33 43.94
N ARG A 66 -18.09 -3.87 42.94
CA ARG A 66 -18.30 -3.59 41.50
C ARG A 66 -19.47 -4.40 40.96
N THR A 67 -20.22 -3.82 40.03
CA THR A 67 -21.29 -4.53 39.33
C THR A 67 -20.69 -5.58 38.41
N VAL A 68 -21.19 -6.80 38.47
CA VAL A 68 -20.81 -7.91 37.62
C VAL A 68 -22.03 -8.55 36.97
N LEU A 69 -21.89 -8.93 35.71
CA LEU A 69 -22.91 -9.62 34.92
C LEU A 69 -22.53 -11.09 34.88
N ILE A 70 -23.44 -11.97 35.29
CA ILE A 70 -23.20 -13.42 35.40
C ILE A 70 -24.23 -14.16 34.56
N ASP A 71 -23.83 -15.09 33.69
CA ASP A 71 -24.77 -15.85 32.88
C ASP A 71 -25.61 -16.83 33.72
N ARG A 72 -26.62 -17.46 33.11
CA ARG A 72 -27.48 -18.47 33.78
C ARG A 72 -26.74 -19.72 34.25
N ARG A 73 -25.50 -19.93 33.79
CA ARG A 73 -24.63 -21.06 34.16
C ARG A 73 -23.66 -20.70 35.28
N GLY A 74 -23.68 -19.45 35.76
CA GLY A 74 -22.86 -18.95 36.85
C GLY A 74 -21.51 -18.38 36.43
N ASN A 75 -21.26 -18.17 35.12
CA ASN A 75 -20.00 -17.61 34.63
C ASN A 75 -20.06 -16.08 34.58
N LEU A 76 -18.95 -15.44 34.96
CA LEU A 76 -18.80 -14.00 34.83
C LEU A 76 -18.72 -13.63 33.35
N VAL A 77 -19.65 -12.79 32.89
CA VAL A 77 -19.74 -12.28 31.52
C VAL A 77 -19.02 -10.93 31.40
N ALA A 78 -19.23 -10.04 32.37
CA ALA A 78 -18.57 -8.73 32.38
C ALA A 78 -18.54 -8.12 33.79
N THR A 79 -17.61 -7.20 34.00
CA THR A 79 -17.56 -6.31 35.18
C THR A 79 -17.71 -4.88 34.70
N GLU A 80 -18.57 -4.10 35.34
CA GLU A 80 -18.62 -2.65 35.10
C GLU A 80 -17.42 -1.98 35.75
N ILE A 81 -16.62 -1.29 34.94
CA ILE A 81 -15.43 -0.56 35.37
C ILE A 81 -15.51 0.88 34.85
N PRO A 82 -15.14 1.90 35.65
CA PRO A 82 -15.02 3.26 35.13
C PRO A 82 -14.02 3.32 33.96
N ALA A 83 -14.36 4.02 32.88
CA ALA A 83 -13.56 4.17 31.67
C ALA A 83 -12.16 4.74 31.95
N GLU A 84 -12.06 5.65 32.92
CA GLU A 84 -10.79 6.21 33.41
C GLU A 84 -9.91 5.19 34.16
N SER A 85 -10.51 4.11 34.66
CA SER A 85 -9.83 3.03 35.39
C SER A 85 -9.50 1.83 34.50
N TYR A 86 -9.91 1.85 33.23
CA TYR A 86 -9.67 0.76 32.29
C TYR A 86 -8.27 0.88 31.69
N TYR A 87 -7.42 -0.09 32.02
CA TYR A 87 -6.13 -0.30 31.38
C TYR A 87 -6.19 -1.64 30.63
N PRO A 88 -6.09 -1.65 29.29
CA PRO A 88 -6.14 -2.90 28.53
C PRO A 88 -4.97 -3.80 28.97
N PRO A 89 -5.21 -5.11 29.19
CA PRO A 89 -4.14 -6.03 29.55
C PRO A 89 -3.05 -6.02 28.48
N ARG A 90 -1.77 -6.00 28.89
CA ARG A 90 -0.66 -6.26 27.97
C ARG A 90 -0.81 -7.70 27.47
N GLN A 91 -1.20 -7.89 26.22
CA GLN A 91 -1.31 -9.22 25.61
C GLN A 91 0.07 -9.90 25.65
N ARG A 92 0.20 -10.86 26.57
CA ARG A 92 1.30 -11.81 26.63
C ARG A 92 0.97 -12.91 25.64
N GLY A 93 1.82 -13.09 24.64
CA GLY A 93 1.58 -13.93 23.46
C GLY A 93 1.03 -15.33 23.78
N GLY A 94 0.03 -15.73 22.99
CA GLY A 94 -0.61 -17.03 23.07
C GLY A 94 -1.67 -17.17 21.98
N ASN A 95 -1.23 -17.64 20.81
CA ASN A 95 -2.03 -17.78 19.59
C ASN A 95 -3.17 -18.80 19.77
N ARG A 96 -4.43 -18.35 19.67
CA ARG A 96 -5.59 -19.14 19.17
C ARG A 96 -6.54 -18.19 18.43
N GLY A 97 -6.84 -18.54 17.18
CA GLY A 97 -7.38 -17.64 16.17
C GLY A 97 -8.79 -17.10 16.39
N LEU A 98 -8.97 -15.87 15.93
CA LEU A 98 -10.20 -15.25 15.46
C LEU A 98 -9.96 -14.72 14.03
N PRO A 99 -10.97 -14.71 13.13
CA PRO A 99 -10.80 -14.40 11.71
C PRO A 99 -10.85 -12.89 11.46
N GLY A 100 -9.93 -12.36 10.63
CA GLY A 100 -10.12 -11.05 9.98
C GLY A 100 -8.97 -10.04 10.06
N VAL A 101 -7.83 -10.36 10.69
CA VAL A 101 -6.63 -9.51 10.62
C VAL A 101 -5.70 -10.07 9.55
N TYR A 102 -5.65 -9.42 8.39
CA TYR A 102 -4.70 -9.74 7.33
C TYR A 102 -3.41 -8.93 7.56
N ASP A 103 -2.37 -9.61 8.01
CA ASP A 103 -0.99 -9.11 7.98
C ASP A 103 -0.33 -9.59 6.67
N PRO A 104 -0.07 -8.70 5.70
CA PRO A 104 0.53 -9.08 4.41
C PRO A 104 2.01 -9.48 4.47
N TYR A 105 2.65 -9.52 5.64
CA TYR A 105 4.07 -9.87 5.79
C TYR A 105 4.36 -11.10 6.67
N ALA A 106 3.36 -11.85 7.13
CA ALA A 106 3.57 -13.08 7.89
C ALA A 106 3.84 -14.31 6.99
N GLU A 107 4.97 -15.00 7.19
CA GLU A 107 5.29 -16.27 6.49
C GLU A 107 4.46 -17.46 7.00
N PRO A 108 4.15 -18.46 6.16
CA PRO A 108 3.53 -19.70 6.60
C PRO A 108 4.55 -20.64 7.26
N ALA A 109 4.32 -21.02 8.51
CA ALA A 109 5.17 -21.96 9.24
C ALA A 109 5.22 -23.36 8.58
N PRO A 110 6.41 -23.96 8.36
CA PRO A 110 6.53 -25.35 7.97
C PRO A 110 6.47 -26.28 9.20
N ARG A 111 5.68 -27.35 9.08
CA ARG A 111 5.71 -28.49 10.02
C ARG A 111 6.82 -29.46 9.60
N GLY A 112 7.81 -29.64 10.47
CA GLY A 112 8.32 -30.97 10.82
C GLY A 112 9.81 -31.26 10.60
N TRP A 113 10.56 -31.24 11.71
CA TRP A 113 11.72 -32.05 12.15
C TRP A 113 12.85 -32.38 11.15
N ASP A 114 14.05 -31.85 11.40
CA ASP A 114 15.14 -32.64 12.02
C ASP A 114 16.26 -31.70 12.52
N ASP A 115 16.91 -32.16 13.57
CA ASP A 115 17.73 -31.38 14.49
C ASP A 115 19.19 -31.27 14.01
N ASP A 116 19.84 -30.17 14.40
CA ASP A 116 21.30 -29.92 14.39
C ASP A 116 21.87 -29.12 13.19
N VAL A 117 21.58 -27.81 13.15
CA VAL A 117 22.56 -26.79 12.72
C VAL A 117 22.35 -25.53 13.55
N THR A 118 23.35 -25.16 14.35
CA THR A 118 23.44 -23.88 15.08
C THR A 118 23.42 -22.69 14.12
N THR A 119 22.32 -21.93 14.08
CA THR A 119 22.30 -20.54 13.61
C THR A 119 21.82 -19.65 14.75
N ALA A 120 22.63 -18.63 15.07
CA ALA A 120 22.35 -17.69 16.16
C ALA A 120 21.04 -16.95 15.90
N SER A 121 20.07 -17.17 16.78
CA SER A 121 18.79 -16.48 16.79
C SER A 121 19.00 -15.00 17.14
N ILE A 122 18.47 -14.11 16.32
CA ILE A 122 18.35 -12.67 16.64
C ILE A 122 17.20 -12.53 17.65
N PRO A 123 17.36 -11.77 18.75
CA PRO A 123 16.32 -11.63 19.78
C PRO A 123 15.15 -10.75 19.31
N ASP A 124 13.93 -11.16 19.71
CA ASP A 124 12.68 -10.41 19.58
C ASP A 124 12.79 -9.06 20.33
N ILE A 125 12.47 -7.95 19.67
CA ILE A 125 12.44 -6.60 20.27
C ILE A 125 11.02 -6.30 20.78
N ASP A 126 10.89 -6.06 22.09
CA ASP A 126 9.68 -5.59 22.78
C ASP A 126 9.42 -4.10 22.48
N PRO A 127 8.19 -3.66 22.11
CA PRO A 127 7.88 -2.26 21.82
C PRO A 127 7.92 -1.30 23.02
N ARG A 128 8.32 -1.75 24.22
CA ARG A 128 8.43 -0.90 25.42
C ARG A 128 9.86 -0.56 25.84
N ASP A 129 10.86 -1.01 25.10
CA ASP A 129 12.21 -0.49 25.24
C ASP A 129 12.39 0.67 24.26
N SER A 130 11.98 1.87 24.67
CA SER A 130 12.56 3.09 24.10
C SER A 130 14.04 3.07 24.44
N LEU A 131 14.86 2.57 23.53
CA LEU A 131 16.31 2.67 23.65
C LEU A 131 16.66 4.16 23.77
N PRO A 132 17.52 4.55 24.73
CA PRO A 132 18.07 5.89 24.77
C PRO A 132 18.64 6.26 23.40
N LEU A 133 18.53 7.54 23.04
CA LEU A 133 18.95 8.17 21.78
C LEU A 133 20.44 7.98 21.37
N GLU A 134 21.18 7.09 22.02
CA GLU A 134 22.62 6.92 21.89
C GLU A 134 23.06 5.67 21.09
N GLY A 135 22.16 4.95 20.41
CA GLY A 135 22.50 3.64 19.83
C GLY A 135 21.77 3.17 18.57
N MET A 136 21.43 4.04 17.61
CA MET A 136 20.94 3.59 16.30
C MET A 136 22.11 3.29 15.33
N PRO A 137 21.98 2.30 14.39
CA PRO A 137 23.05 1.93 13.47
C PRO A 137 23.53 3.12 12.63
N GLN A 138 24.85 3.27 12.48
CA GLN A 138 25.48 4.37 11.74
C GLN A 138 25.21 4.39 10.21
N ASP A 139 24.43 3.42 9.67
CA ASP A 139 24.36 3.08 8.23
C ASP A 139 22.93 3.07 7.65
N MET A 140 22.11 4.05 8.03
CA MET A 140 20.87 4.39 7.32
C MET A 140 21.19 4.83 5.87
N PRO A 141 20.39 4.48 4.85
CA PRO A 141 20.76 4.69 3.45
C PRO A 141 20.99 6.17 3.17
N TYR A 142 22.22 6.51 2.75
CA TYR A 142 22.54 7.78 2.09
C TYR A 142 22.12 7.65 0.62
N GLY A 143 20.82 7.74 0.33
CA GLY A 143 20.38 7.58 -1.06
C GLY A 143 20.94 8.70 -1.95
N GLY A 144 21.44 8.40 -3.14
CA GLY A 144 21.80 9.39 -4.15
C GLY A 144 20.66 10.40 -4.44
N PRO A 145 20.90 11.49 -5.19
CA PRO A 145 20.07 12.69 -5.12
C PRO A 145 18.58 12.42 -5.38
N ASP A 146 17.76 12.47 -4.34
CA ASP A 146 16.30 12.62 -4.44
C ASP A 146 15.92 14.05 -4.81
N LEU A 147 16.65 14.59 -5.78
CA LEU A 147 16.22 15.73 -6.56
C LEU A 147 14.98 15.28 -7.37
N PRO A 148 14.01 16.19 -7.58
CA PRO A 148 12.95 15.93 -8.56
C PRO A 148 13.62 15.49 -9.85
N ALA A 149 13.18 14.36 -10.40
CA ALA A 149 13.75 13.78 -11.61
C ALA A 149 14.02 14.88 -12.65
N PRO A 150 15.20 14.92 -13.30
CA PRO A 150 15.51 15.98 -14.26
C PRO A 150 14.39 16.06 -15.30
N ALA A 151 14.03 17.27 -15.73
CA ALA A 151 13.17 17.42 -16.89
C ALA A 151 13.85 16.71 -18.06
N ASP A 152 13.15 15.74 -18.66
CA ASP A 152 13.70 14.97 -19.78
C ASP A 152 13.75 15.87 -21.02
N THR A 153 14.85 16.61 -21.19
CA THR A 153 15.10 17.47 -22.36
C THR A 153 15.77 16.69 -23.49
N ALA A 154 16.11 15.42 -23.29
CA ALA A 154 16.63 14.56 -24.32
C ALA A 154 15.50 14.12 -25.26
N PRO A 155 15.70 14.12 -26.59
CA PRO A 155 14.73 13.52 -27.49
C PRO A 155 14.51 12.06 -27.11
N ALA A 156 13.26 11.60 -27.09
CA ALA A 156 12.91 10.22 -26.79
C ALA A 156 13.71 9.29 -27.73
N ARG A 157 14.76 8.66 -27.20
CA ARG A 157 15.38 7.54 -27.90
C ARG A 157 14.39 6.39 -27.82
N THR A 158 13.77 6.07 -28.94
CA THR A 158 12.93 4.88 -29.10
C THR A 158 13.87 3.67 -29.08
N VAL A 159 14.10 3.10 -27.89
CA VAL A 159 14.93 1.89 -27.72
C VAL A 159 14.12 0.62 -27.97
N THR A 160 12.79 0.73 -27.99
CA THR A 160 11.86 -0.35 -28.29
C THR A 160 11.02 0.03 -29.51
N PRO A 161 10.71 -0.90 -30.44
CA PRO A 161 9.79 -0.60 -31.53
C PRO A 161 8.46 -0.08 -30.96
N GLU A 162 7.97 1.04 -31.50
CA GLU A 162 6.60 1.45 -31.22
C GLU A 162 5.68 0.39 -31.81
N ILE A 163 4.97 -0.34 -30.95
CA ILE A 163 3.98 -1.29 -31.42
C ILE A 163 2.77 -0.46 -31.88
N PRO A 164 2.42 -0.48 -33.18
CA PRO A 164 1.29 0.31 -33.66
C PRO A 164 0.00 -0.25 -33.07
N VAL A 165 -0.56 0.51 -32.14
CA VAL A 165 -1.89 0.23 -31.59
C VAL A 165 -2.92 0.87 -32.51
N LYS A 166 -3.83 0.07 -33.05
CA LYS A 166 -5.05 0.54 -33.71
C LYS A 166 -5.84 1.31 -32.66
N SER A 167 -6.23 2.54 -32.97
CA SER A 167 -6.85 3.50 -32.05
C SER A 167 -8.25 3.10 -31.54
N ASN A 168 -8.67 1.86 -31.71
CA ASN A 168 -10.01 1.37 -31.40
C ASN A 168 -10.11 0.59 -30.09
N LEU A 169 -9.00 0.26 -29.42
CA LEU A 169 -9.10 -0.34 -28.09
C LEU A 169 -9.65 0.65 -27.07
N SER A 170 -10.66 0.20 -26.34
CA SER A 170 -11.19 0.88 -25.17
C SER A 170 -10.18 0.87 -24.03
N ARG A 171 -10.34 1.84 -23.13
CA ARG A 171 -9.52 1.94 -21.91
C ARG A 171 -9.57 0.68 -21.04
N LEU A 172 -10.71 -0.03 -21.04
CA LEU A 172 -10.89 -1.26 -20.28
C LEU A 172 -10.16 -2.45 -20.93
N GLU A 173 -10.10 -2.52 -22.25
CA GLU A 173 -9.30 -3.53 -22.96
C GLU A 173 -7.80 -3.31 -22.74
N ILE A 174 -7.34 -2.06 -22.71
CA ILE A 174 -5.95 -1.74 -22.35
C ILE A 174 -5.68 -2.09 -20.88
N THR A 175 -6.64 -1.83 -19.99
CA THR A 175 -6.53 -2.24 -18.58
C THR A 175 -6.43 -3.76 -18.46
N ALA A 176 -7.20 -4.50 -19.26
CA ALA A 176 -7.12 -5.96 -19.32
C ALA A 176 -5.72 -6.44 -19.73
N LEU A 177 -5.12 -5.81 -20.75
CA LEU A 177 -3.74 -6.09 -21.17
C LEU A 177 -2.72 -5.79 -20.06
N GLN A 178 -2.81 -4.62 -19.44
CA GLN A 178 -1.90 -4.23 -18.35
C GLN A 178 -2.00 -5.20 -17.16
N VAL A 179 -3.21 -5.56 -16.74
CA VAL A 179 -3.42 -6.52 -15.64
C VAL A 179 -2.91 -7.91 -16.01
N PHE A 180 -3.10 -8.36 -17.25
CA PHE A 180 -2.53 -9.61 -17.72
C PHE A 180 -1.00 -9.59 -17.61
N LEU A 181 -0.33 -8.55 -18.11
CA LEU A 181 1.13 -8.43 -18.05
C LEU A 181 1.65 -8.40 -16.60
N ASP A 182 1.00 -7.65 -15.72
CA ASP A 182 1.28 -7.61 -14.27
C ASP A 182 1.19 -9.02 -13.65
N ARG A 183 0.12 -9.76 -13.93
CA ARG A 183 -0.06 -11.16 -13.46
C ARG A 183 1.00 -12.12 -13.98
N GLU A 184 1.51 -11.87 -15.17
CA GLU A 184 2.57 -12.66 -15.77
C GLU A 184 3.97 -12.30 -15.24
N GLY A 185 4.09 -11.29 -14.37
CA GLY A 185 5.37 -10.86 -13.76
C GLY A 185 6.15 -9.88 -14.64
N ILE A 186 5.47 -9.36 -15.66
CA ILE A 186 6.02 -8.41 -16.60
C ILE A 186 5.29 -7.10 -16.38
N SER A 187 5.74 -6.36 -15.37
CA SER A 187 5.04 -5.18 -14.88
C SER A 187 4.87 -4.13 -15.99
N PRO A 188 3.66 -3.62 -16.23
CA PRO A 188 3.45 -2.43 -17.06
C PRO A 188 3.79 -1.14 -16.29
N GLY A 189 4.20 -1.26 -15.02
CA GLY A 189 4.27 -0.17 -14.07
C GLY A 189 2.87 0.14 -13.55
N VAL A 190 2.54 1.42 -13.49
CA VAL A 190 1.21 1.86 -13.05
C VAL A 190 0.14 1.49 -14.06
N ILE A 191 -0.94 0.87 -13.58
CA ILE A 191 -2.11 0.54 -14.39
C ILE A 191 -3.02 1.77 -14.47
N ASP A 192 -3.06 2.39 -15.65
CA ASP A 192 -3.80 3.63 -15.95
C ASP A 192 -4.81 3.49 -17.11
N GLY A 193 -4.88 2.28 -17.69
CA GLY A 193 -5.71 1.95 -18.84
C GLY A 193 -5.25 2.60 -20.14
N LYS A 194 -4.01 3.11 -20.21
CA LYS A 194 -3.46 3.79 -21.39
C LYS A 194 -2.29 2.99 -21.97
N MET A 195 -2.24 2.93 -23.30
CA MET A 195 -1.06 2.43 -23.98
C MET A 195 0.09 3.43 -23.85
N GLY A 196 1.31 2.91 -23.87
CA GLY A 196 2.51 3.74 -23.78
C GLY A 196 3.77 2.89 -23.78
N GLN A 197 4.92 3.56 -23.66
CA GLN A 197 6.23 2.91 -23.76
C GLN A 197 6.43 1.79 -22.73
N ASN A 198 5.95 1.94 -21.49
CA ASN A 198 6.05 0.87 -20.50
C ASN A 198 5.23 -0.37 -20.88
N VAL A 199 4.02 -0.19 -21.42
CA VAL A 199 3.19 -1.32 -21.89
C VAL A 199 3.83 -1.99 -23.10
N ASN A 200 4.34 -1.22 -24.07
CA ASN A 200 5.05 -1.77 -25.24
C ASN A 200 6.26 -2.62 -24.83
N LYS A 201 7.05 -2.11 -23.88
CA LYS A 201 8.20 -2.82 -23.32
C LYS A 201 7.82 -4.07 -22.53
N ALA A 202 6.72 -4.01 -21.79
CA ALA A 202 6.18 -5.16 -21.08
C ALA A 202 5.73 -6.26 -22.07
N ILE A 203 5.06 -5.92 -23.16
CA ILE A 203 4.72 -6.89 -24.22
C ILE A 203 5.99 -7.58 -24.73
N VAL A 204 7.01 -6.81 -25.15
CA VAL A 204 8.27 -7.38 -25.67
C VAL A 204 8.96 -8.27 -24.64
N ALA A 205 9.01 -7.87 -23.37
CA ALA A 205 9.60 -8.67 -22.31
C ALA A 205 8.81 -9.97 -22.05
N TRP A 206 7.48 -9.92 -22.17
CA TRP A 206 6.63 -11.11 -22.05
C TRP A 206 6.83 -12.08 -23.22
N GLU A 207 6.96 -11.57 -24.45
CA GLU A 207 7.28 -12.38 -25.62
C GLU A 207 8.67 -13.04 -25.49
N GLN A 208 9.64 -12.33 -24.93
CA GLN A 208 10.97 -12.89 -24.62
C GLN A 208 10.92 -13.96 -23.52
N MET A 209 10.08 -13.77 -22.51
CA MET A 209 9.93 -14.70 -21.39
C MET A 209 9.29 -16.02 -21.84
N THR A 210 8.26 -15.94 -22.68
CA THR A 210 7.41 -17.09 -23.04
C THR A 210 7.76 -17.71 -24.39
N GLY A 211 8.35 -16.94 -25.30
CA GLY A 211 8.50 -17.30 -26.71
C GLY A 211 7.22 -17.17 -27.53
N GLU A 212 6.12 -16.72 -26.93
CA GLU A 212 4.85 -16.45 -27.60
C GLU A 212 4.81 -15.00 -28.12
N THR A 213 3.85 -14.72 -29.01
CA THR A 213 3.57 -13.36 -29.48
C THR A 213 2.25 -12.86 -28.91
N LEU A 214 2.19 -11.59 -28.56
CA LEU A 214 0.97 -10.94 -28.06
C LEU A 214 0.62 -9.74 -28.95
N ASP A 215 -0.44 -9.86 -29.74
CA ASP A 215 -0.94 -8.72 -30.52
C ASP A 215 -1.76 -7.80 -29.59
N PRO A 216 -1.26 -6.58 -29.26
CA PRO A 216 -1.99 -5.67 -28.40
C PRO A 216 -3.25 -5.11 -29.05
N ASN A 217 -3.58 -5.48 -30.30
CA ASN A 217 -4.81 -5.09 -30.98
C ASN A 217 -5.88 -6.19 -30.99
N ASN A 218 -5.57 -7.37 -30.46
CA ASN A 218 -6.48 -8.50 -30.43
C ASN A 218 -7.16 -8.60 -29.05
N ALA A 219 -8.24 -7.85 -28.85
CA ALA A 219 -8.97 -7.80 -27.58
C ALA A 219 -9.48 -9.17 -27.12
N ASP A 220 -9.92 -10.03 -28.04
CA ASP A 220 -10.43 -11.37 -27.71
C ASP A 220 -9.32 -12.26 -27.13
N ASP A 221 -8.12 -12.24 -27.74
CA ASP A 221 -6.95 -12.97 -27.22
C ASP A 221 -6.50 -12.45 -25.85
N ILE A 222 -6.44 -11.12 -25.70
CA ILE A 222 -6.10 -10.48 -24.42
C ILE A 222 -7.08 -10.90 -23.32
N LEU A 223 -8.39 -10.87 -23.59
CA LEU A 223 -9.42 -11.23 -22.62
C LEU A 223 -9.38 -12.71 -22.26
N GLU A 224 -9.12 -13.60 -23.23
CA GLU A 224 -8.99 -15.02 -22.95
C GLU A 224 -7.74 -15.33 -22.11
N ARG A 225 -6.59 -14.74 -22.45
CA ARG A 225 -5.35 -14.86 -21.66
C ARG A 225 -5.52 -14.30 -20.25
N LEU A 226 -6.12 -13.13 -20.12
CA LEU A 226 -6.46 -12.53 -18.83
C LEU A 226 -7.35 -13.47 -18.00
N ARG A 227 -8.39 -14.06 -18.61
CA ARG A 227 -9.29 -14.99 -17.92
C ARG A 227 -8.51 -16.20 -17.38
N LEU A 228 -7.58 -16.75 -18.16
CA LEU A 228 -6.71 -17.86 -17.76
C LEU A 228 -5.71 -17.46 -16.66
N SER A 229 -5.26 -16.20 -16.62
CA SER A 229 -4.31 -15.67 -15.62
C SER A 229 -4.90 -15.37 -14.24
N GLY A 230 -6.23 -15.38 -14.07
CA GLY A 230 -6.86 -15.03 -12.78
C GLY A 230 -8.25 -14.41 -12.85
N GLY A 231 -8.96 -14.55 -13.97
CA GLY A 231 -10.30 -13.98 -14.14
C GLY A 231 -10.29 -12.51 -14.56
N LEU A 232 -11.34 -11.76 -14.22
CA LEU A 232 -11.53 -10.38 -14.68
C LEU A 232 -10.40 -9.45 -14.22
N ALA A 233 -10.12 -8.43 -15.04
CA ALA A 233 -9.11 -7.41 -14.73
C ALA A 233 -9.56 -6.44 -13.63
N ILE A 234 -10.88 -6.26 -13.48
CA ILE A 234 -11.47 -5.33 -12.52
C ILE A 234 -12.39 -6.13 -11.60
N LYS A 235 -12.26 -5.89 -10.30
CA LYS A 235 -13.13 -6.46 -9.27
C LYS A 235 -13.82 -5.36 -8.46
N SER A 236 -14.89 -5.74 -7.77
CA SER A 236 -15.48 -4.89 -6.73
C SER A 236 -14.71 -5.08 -5.43
N TYR A 237 -14.40 -3.99 -4.73
CA TYR A 237 -13.74 -3.96 -3.45
C TYR A 237 -14.53 -3.07 -2.49
N THR A 238 -14.78 -3.55 -1.28
CA THR A 238 -15.44 -2.79 -0.24
C THR A 238 -14.38 -2.17 0.66
N ILE A 239 -14.34 -0.84 0.74
CA ILE A 239 -13.43 -0.10 1.61
C ILE A 239 -13.67 -0.52 3.04
N THR A 240 -12.66 -1.04 3.71
CA THR A 240 -12.79 -1.49 5.10
C THR A 240 -12.63 -0.31 6.06
N ALA A 241 -13.04 -0.49 7.33
CA ALA A 241 -12.78 0.51 8.36
C ALA A 241 -11.26 0.75 8.55
N GLY A 242 -10.44 -0.29 8.37
CA GLY A 242 -8.97 -0.17 8.40
C GLY A 242 -8.43 0.65 7.24
N ASP A 243 -9.00 0.52 6.04
CA ASP A 243 -8.59 1.33 4.89
C ASP A 243 -8.93 2.81 5.07
N ALA A 244 -10.08 3.10 5.68
CA ALA A 244 -10.50 4.48 5.95
C ALA A 244 -9.76 5.12 7.13
N ALA A 245 -9.37 4.32 8.13
CA ALA A 245 -8.51 4.78 9.22
C ALA A 245 -7.07 5.04 8.72
N GLY A 246 -6.60 4.14 7.86
CA GLY A 246 -5.26 4.14 7.27
C GLY A 246 -4.15 4.19 8.32
N PRO A 247 -2.93 4.45 7.83
CA PRO A 247 -1.92 5.17 8.58
C PRO A 247 -1.74 6.59 8.03
N PHE A 248 -2.81 7.37 7.82
CA PHE A 248 -2.71 8.61 7.03
C PHE A 248 -1.99 9.77 7.71
N VAL A 249 -1.27 10.58 6.91
CA VAL A 249 -0.74 11.89 7.30
C VAL A 249 -1.40 12.99 6.49
N ALA A 250 -1.54 14.19 7.06
CA ALA A 250 -2.28 15.28 6.43
C ALA A 250 -1.66 15.75 5.09
N SER A 251 -0.32 15.73 5.00
CA SER A 251 0.42 16.02 3.78
C SER A 251 1.87 15.56 3.91
N ILE A 252 2.53 15.38 2.78
CA ILE A 252 3.98 15.18 2.71
C ILE A 252 4.62 16.51 2.29
N PRO A 253 5.39 17.17 3.17
CA PRO A 253 6.05 18.43 2.84
C PRO A 253 7.21 18.19 1.87
N ASP A 254 7.51 19.15 1.00
CA ASP A 254 8.67 19.06 0.10
C ASP A 254 10.01 19.17 0.86
N ASP A 255 10.05 20.01 1.89
CA ASP A 255 11.26 20.31 2.64
C ASP A 255 11.67 19.17 3.57
N TYR A 256 12.95 18.80 3.53
CA TYR A 256 13.47 17.64 4.25
C TYR A 256 13.48 17.83 5.77
N ALA A 257 13.66 19.05 6.27
CA ALA A 257 13.57 19.30 7.71
C ALA A 257 12.14 19.13 8.21
N HIS A 258 11.13 19.44 7.40
CA HIS A 258 9.73 19.16 7.73
C HIS A 258 9.40 17.67 7.58
N LYS A 259 9.92 16.97 6.56
CA LYS A 259 9.77 15.51 6.43
C LYS A 259 10.32 14.78 7.65
N ALA A 260 11.47 15.20 8.16
CA ALA A 260 12.11 14.63 9.34
C ALA A 260 11.30 14.80 10.64
N GLN A 261 10.30 15.70 10.66
CA GLN A 261 9.43 15.92 11.82
C GLN A 261 8.13 15.10 11.75
N LEU A 262 7.85 14.44 10.61
CA LEU A 262 6.67 13.59 10.50
C LEU A 262 6.82 12.32 11.36
N PRO A 263 5.71 11.72 11.82
CA PRO A 263 5.76 10.42 12.49
C PRO A 263 6.11 9.28 11.52
N ALA A 264 5.71 9.41 10.24
CA ALA A 264 5.99 8.46 9.16
C ALA A 264 5.84 9.16 7.80
N MET A 265 6.54 8.68 6.78
CA MET A 265 6.32 9.08 5.38
C MET A 265 5.17 8.26 4.79
N SER A 266 3.99 8.35 5.40
CA SER A 266 2.85 7.50 5.08
C SER A 266 1.98 8.05 3.94
N TYR A 267 0.91 7.35 3.58
CA TYR A 267 -0.09 7.80 2.60
C TYR A 267 -0.82 9.06 3.09
N THR A 268 -1.27 9.88 2.15
CA THR A 268 -2.07 11.09 2.40
C THR A 268 -3.56 10.87 2.26
N SER A 269 -3.99 9.78 1.62
CA SER A 269 -5.40 9.44 1.46
C SER A 269 -5.67 7.95 1.25
N THR A 270 -6.92 7.53 1.49
CA THR A 270 -7.38 6.16 1.18
C THR A 270 -7.26 5.85 -0.31
N ALA A 271 -7.52 6.83 -1.19
CA ALA A 271 -7.39 6.62 -2.63
C ALA A 271 -5.94 6.34 -3.05
N GLU A 272 -4.98 7.09 -2.51
CA GLU A 272 -3.55 6.87 -2.76
C GLU A 272 -3.09 5.48 -2.27
N MET A 273 -3.45 5.12 -1.04
CA MET A 273 -3.12 3.81 -0.46
C MET A 273 -3.74 2.65 -1.26
N LEU A 274 -5.00 2.78 -1.69
CA LEU A 274 -5.65 1.75 -2.49
C LEU A 274 -5.09 1.70 -3.92
N ALA A 275 -4.73 2.84 -4.50
CA ALA A 275 -4.08 2.88 -5.80
C ALA A 275 -2.74 2.13 -5.75
N GLU A 276 -1.92 2.39 -4.74
CA GLU A 276 -0.68 1.65 -4.50
C GLU A 276 -0.95 0.14 -4.31
N ARG A 277 -1.89 -0.23 -3.45
CA ARG A 277 -2.22 -1.63 -3.15
C ARG A 277 -2.63 -2.42 -4.38
N PHE A 278 -3.36 -1.78 -5.30
CA PHE A 278 -3.87 -2.41 -6.50
C PHE A 278 -3.03 -2.08 -7.76
N HIS A 279 -1.83 -1.51 -7.60
CA HIS A 279 -0.91 -1.15 -8.70
C HIS A 279 -1.52 -0.15 -9.71
N MET A 280 -2.44 0.70 -9.26
CA MET A 280 -3.20 1.63 -10.10
C MET A 280 -2.64 3.05 -10.07
N ASP A 281 -2.92 3.80 -11.13
CA ASP A 281 -2.82 5.26 -11.09
C ASP A 281 -3.96 5.81 -10.23
N GLU A 282 -3.66 6.71 -9.29
CA GLU A 282 -4.68 7.28 -8.40
C GLU A 282 -5.77 8.03 -9.18
N GLY A 283 -5.38 8.76 -10.24
CA GLY A 283 -6.33 9.44 -11.13
C GLY A 283 -7.23 8.43 -11.83
N TYR A 284 -6.66 7.35 -12.36
CA TYR A 284 -7.44 6.28 -12.98
C TYR A 284 -8.38 5.57 -12.01
N LEU A 285 -7.95 5.31 -10.77
CA LEU A 285 -8.80 4.74 -9.72
C LEU A 285 -10.02 5.63 -9.46
N ARG A 286 -9.83 6.96 -9.40
CA ARG A 286 -10.92 7.93 -9.22
C ARG A 286 -11.84 7.99 -10.44
N GLU A 287 -11.28 7.95 -11.64
CA GLU A 287 -12.06 7.94 -12.88
C GLU A 287 -12.90 6.67 -13.04
N LEU A 288 -12.42 5.54 -12.55
CA LEU A 288 -13.15 4.27 -12.54
C LEU A 288 -14.32 4.29 -11.52
N ASN A 289 -14.28 5.19 -10.54
CA ASN A 289 -15.23 5.34 -9.45
C ASN A 289 -15.76 6.79 -9.35
N PRO A 290 -16.47 7.28 -10.37
CA PRO A 290 -16.88 8.68 -10.44
C PRO A 290 -17.83 9.03 -9.29
N GLY A 291 -17.51 10.11 -8.58
CA GLY A 291 -18.35 10.64 -7.49
C GLY A 291 -18.28 9.85 -6.18
N VAL A 292 -17.38 8.86 -6.06
CA VAL A 292 -17.19 8.10 -4.83
C VAL A 292 -16.30 8.85 -3.84
N ASP A 293 -16.70 8.87 -2.58
CA ASP A 293 -15.84 9.25 -1.46
C ASP A 293 -15.11 8.01 -0.92
N PHE A 294 -13.80 7.97 -1.12
CA PHE A 294 -12.94 6.86 -0.72
C PHE A 294 -12.70 6.80 0.80
N SER A 295 -13.07 7.84 1.56
CA SER A 295 -12.88 7.88 3.02
C SER A 295 -13.98 7.15 3.80
N ILE A 296 -15.06 6.71 3.14
CA ILE A 296 -16.23 6.12 3.80
C ILE A 296 -16.11 4.58 3.83
N PRO A 297 -15.96 3.94 5.01
CA PRO A 297 -16.01 2.49 5.15
C PRO A 297 -17.34 1.91 4.63
N GLY A 298 -17.28 0.70 4.07
CA GLY A 298 -18.44 0.01 3.48
C GLY A 298 -18.75 0.44 2.05
N THR A 299 -18.13 1.50 1.54
CA THR A 299 -18.27 1.92 0.16
C THR A 299 -17.67 0.88 -0.78
N THR A 300 -18.43 0.48 -1.79
CA THR A 300 -17.95 -0.46 -2.81
C THR A 300 -17.43 0.30 -4.02
N ILE A 301 -16.17 0.05 -4.35
CA ILE A 301 -15.46 0.62 -5.49
C ILE A 301 -15.02 -0.47 -6.45
N LYS A 302 -14.69 -0.07 -7.67
CA LYS A 302 -14.03 -0.89 -8.69
C LYS A 302 -12.53 -0.65 -8.61
N VAL A 303 -11.76 -1.73 -8.52
CA VAL A 303 -10.29 -1.70 -8.53
C VAL A 303 -9.79 -2.73 -9.53
N VAL A 304 -8.57 -2.57 -10.03
CA VAL A 304 -7.95 -3.64 -10.80
C VAL A 304 -7.55 -4.79 -9.88
N GLU A 305 -7.42 -5.97 -10.44
CA GLU A 305 -6.96 -7.15 -9.71
C GLU A 305 -5.58 -7.59 -10.19
N PRO A 306 -4.48 -7.07 -9.58
CA PRO A 306 -3.12 -7.45 -9.93
C PRO A 306 -2.84 -8.91 -9.58
N GLY A 307 -1.72 -9.43 -10.09
CA GLY A 307 -1.27 -10.77 -9.76
C GLY A 307 -0.70 -10.90 -8.35
N PRO A 308 -0.61 -12.12 -7.80
CA PRO A 308 0.24 -12.35 -6.65
C PRO A 308 1.70 -12.08 -7.05
N TYR A 309 2.49 -11.61 -6.09
CA TYR A 309 3.92 -11.43 -6.32
C TYR A 309 4.57 -12.70 -6.87
N LYS A 310 5.42 -12.51 -7.89
CA LYS A 310 6.28 -13.57 -8.40
C LYS A 310 7.19 -14.08 -7.29
N LYS A 311 7.48 -15.37 -7.41
CA LYS A 311 8.33 -16.12 -6.50
C LYS A 311 9.42 -16.75 -7.33
N GLY A 312 10.62 -16.78 -6.79
CA GLY A 312 11.79 -17.34 -7.46
C GLY A 312 13.06 -16.92 -6.74
N ASN A 313 14.16 -17.55 -7.13
CA ASN A 313 15.49 -17.16 -6.67
C ASN A 313 16.17 -16.41 -7.82
N VAL A 314 16.21 -15.09 -7.72
CA VAL A 314 16.88 -14.23 -8.70
C VAL A 314 18.38 -14.27 -8.42
N THR A 315 19.17 -14.65 -9.43
CA THR A 315 20.63 -14.75 -9.33
C THR A 315 21.34 -13.66 -10.12
N ARG A 316 20.65 -13.06 -11.10
CA ARG A 316 21.16 -11.97 -11.92
C ARG A 316 20.06 -10.95 -12.22
N ILE A 317 20.39 -9.68 -12.05
CA ILE A 317 19.58 -8.54 -12.43
C ILE A 317 20.27 -7.82 -13.60
N VAL A 318 19.53 -7.45 -14.63
CA VAL A 318 20.02 -6.58 -15.71
C VAL A 318 19.24 -5.26 -15.66
N ALA A 319 19.96 -4.17 -15.39
CA ALA A 319 19.44 -2.81 -15.43
C ALA A 319 19.74 -2.20 -16.79
N ASN A 320 18.74 -2.23 -17.70
CA ASN A 320 18.89 -1.71 -19.05
C ASN A 320 18.49 -0.22 -19.10
N LYS A 321 19.50 0.63 -19.30
CA LYS A 321 19.36 2.09 -19.28
C LYS A 321 18.57 2.61 -20.47
N GLY A 322 18.83 2.13 -21.68
CA GLY A 322 18.13 2.53 -22.89
C GLY A 322 16.66 2.14 -22.87
N LEU A 323 16.37 0.90 -22.47
CA LEU A 323 14.99 0.41 -22.33
C LEU A 323 14.29 1.00 -21.11
N LYS A 324 15.01 1.57 -20.14
CA LYS A 324 14.44 2.02 -18.86
C LYS A 324 13.68 0.86 -18.21
N GLN A 325 14.34 -0.29 -18.06
CA GLN A 325 13.80 -1.53 -17.49
C GLN A 325 14.81 -2.26 -16.62
N VAL A 326 14.30 -3.01 -15.64
CA VAL A 326 15.04 -3.97 -14.84
C VAL A 326 14.51 -5.37 -15.16
N PHE A 327 15.41 -6.29 -15.50
CA PHE A 327 15.10 -7.70 -15.76
C PHE A 327 15.69 -8.55 -14.65
N ALA A 328 14.90 -9.47 -14.10
CA ALA A 328 15.29 -10.38 -13.04
C ALA A 328 15.34 -11.81 -13.57
N TYR A 329 16.53 -12.42 -13.54
CA TYR A 329 16.79 -13.75 -14.08
C TYR A 329 17.04 -14.77 -12.98
N GLY A 330 16.54 -15.99 -13.21
CA GLY A 330 16.80 -17.16 -12.39
C GLY A 330 18.17 -17.80 -12.64
N GLU A 331 18.49 -18.83 -11.87
CA GLU A 331 19.72 -19.61 -11.99
C GLU A 331 19.88 -20.32 -13.36
N ASP A 332 18.76 -20.71 -13.97
CA ASP A 332 18.69 -21.31 -15.30
C ASP A 332 18.83 -20.29 -16.45
N GLY A 333 18.97 -19.01 -16.12
CA GLY A 333 18.98 -17.91 -17.09
C GLY A 333 17.59 -17.53 -17.61
N GLY A 334 16.52 -18.15 -17.11
CA GLY A 334 15.14 -17.80 -17.44
C GLY A 334 14.76 -16.43 -16.87
N LEU A 335 14.00 -15.65 -17.65
CA LEU A 335 13.44 -14.39 -17.18
C LEU A 335 12.30 -14.70 -16.20
N ILE A 336 12.42 -14.23 -14.96
CA ILE A 336 11.40 -14.41 -13.91
C ILE A 336 10.45 -13.21 -13.89
N ALA A 337 11.00 -12.00 -13.99
CA ALA A 337 10.22 -10.78 -13.96
C ALA A 337 10.92 -9.64 -14.70
N ALA A 338 10.13 -8.68 -15.20
CA ALA A 338 10.63 -7.46 -15.81
C ALA A 338 9.83 -6.26 -15.32
N TYR A 339 10.53 -5.18 -14.96
CA TYR A 339 9.94 -3.98 -14.37
C TYR A 339 10.31 -2.75 -15.18
N PRO A 340 9.40 -1.80 -15.41
CA PRO A 340 9.79 -0.48 -15.88
C PRO A 340 10.58 0.21 -14.78
N ALA A 341 11.58 1.00 -15.17
CA ALA A 341 12.48 1.62 -14.22
C ALA A 341 12.84 3.03 -14.66
N SER A 342 13.06 3.93 -13.70
CA SER A 342 13.76 5.19 -13.96
C SER A 342 15.21 5.02 -13.55
N ILE A 343 16.09 5.00 -14.55
CA ILE A 343 17.54 4.77 -14.40
C ILE A 343 18.27 6.05 -14.81
N GLY A 344 19.37 6.36 -14.12
CA GLY A 344 20.10 7.61 -14.29
C GLY A 344 20.70 7.74 -15.69
N SER A 345 20.78 8.98 -16.17
CA SER A 345 21.13 9.33 -17.54
C SER A 345 22.60 9.68 -17.74
N ALA A 346 22.98 10.13 -18.94
CA ALA A 346 24.33 10.62 -19.18
C ALA A 346 24.71 11.81 -18.28
N ASP A 347 23.74 12.67 -17.94
CA ASP A 347 23.95 13.86 -17.08
C ASP A 347 23.99 13.50 -15.59
N THR A 348 23.42 12.34 -15.22
CA THR A 348 23.37 11.82 -13.85
C THR A 348 23.63 10.30 -13.83
N PRO A 349 24.87 9.89 -14.12
CA PRO A 349 25.16 8.52 -14.50
C PRO A 349 24.91 7.54 -13.38
N SER A 350 24.08 6.55 -13.69
CA SER A 350 24.06 5.28 -12.97
C SER A 350 25.44 4.62 -13.02
N PRO A 351 25.73 3.66 -12.12
CA PRO A 351 26.91 2.81 -12.26
C PRO A 351 26.98 2.19 -13.66
N SER A 352 28.20 1.89 -14.11
CA SER A 352 28.43 1.10 -15.32
C SER A 352 29.08 -0.23 -14.96
N GLY A 353 28.91 -1.23 -15.82
CA GLY A 353 29.43 -2.57 -15.60
C GLY A 353 28.62 -3.36 -14.58
N THR A 354 29.30 -4.22 -13.84
CA THR A 354 28.69 -5.23 -12.98
C THR A 354 28.97 -4.91 -11.51
N VAL A 355 27.92 -4.84 -10.71
CA VAL A 355 27.96 -4.66 -9.24
C VAL A 355 27.16 -5.77 -8.57
N THR A 356 27.11 -5.81 -7.24
CA THR A 356 26.29 -6.78 -6.49
C THR A 356 25.32 -6.09 -5.55
N ILE A 357 24.25 -6.78 -5.16
CA ILE A 357 23.42 -6.39 -4.01
C ILE A 357 24.24 -6.59 -2.74
N GLU A 358 24.47 -5.55 -1.96
CA GLU A 358 25.16 -5.65 -0.66
C GLU A 358 24.19 -5.87 0.49
N ARG A 359 23.07 -5.14 0.47
CA ARG A 359 22.11 -5.12 1.56
C ARG A 359 20.70 -4.90 1.05
N ILE A 360 19.75 -5.50 1.74
CA ILE A 360 18.32 -5.35 1.50
C ILE A 360 17.72 -4.68 2.74
N ALA A 361 16.99 -3.60 2.56
CA ALA A 361 16.26 -2.93 3.62
C ALA A 361 14.79 -2.77 3.21
N LEU A 362 13.88 -3.31 4.01
CA LEU A 362 12.44 -3.18 3.85
C LEU A 362 11.93 -2.06 4.75
N ASN A 363 11.04 -1.24 4.22
CA ASN A 363 10.51 -0.02 4.81
C ASN A 363 11.61 0.84 5.49
N PRO A 364 12.67 1.21 4.76
CA PRO A 364 13.80 1.94 5.34
C PRO A 364 13.42 3.39 5.65
N GLY A 365 13.95 3.94 6.75
CA GLY A 365 14.07 5.39 6.86
C GLY A 365 15.21 5.92 5.97
N TYR A 366 15.38 7.23 5.90
CA TYR A 366 16.36 7.86 5.00
C TYR A 366 17.25 8.86 5.74
N THR A 367 18.57 8.70 5.62
CA THR A 367 19.53 9.71 6.11
C THR A 367 19.82 10.71 5.00
N TYR A 368 19.30 11.91 5.17
CA TYR A 368 19.72 13.05 4.38
C TYR A 368 20.98 13.66 4.98
N ASN A 369 22.02 13.76 4.17
CA ASN A 369 23.27 14.41 4.48
C ASN A 369 23.63 15.38 3.34
N PRO A 370 23.55 16.71 3.55
CA PRO A 370 23.75 17.69 2.49
C PRO A 370 25.16 17.70 1.89
N LYS A 371 26.14 17.09 2.57
CA LYS A 371 27.51 16.93 2.07
C LYS A 371 27.68 15.74 1.13
N ILE A 372 26.80 14.74 1.24
CA ILE A 372 26.86 13.49 0.46
C ILE A 372 25.80 13.47 -0.63
N ASN A 373 24.59 13.92 -0.33
CA ASN A 373 23.45 13.88 -1.25
C ASN A 373 23.43 15.15 -2.11
N PHE A 374 22.89 16.24 -1.56
CA PHE A 374 22.80 17.58 -2.13
C PHE A 374 22.25 18.51 -1.05
N GLN A 375 22.43 19.82 -1.20
CA GLN A 375 21.79 20.79 -0.31
C GLN A 375 20.38 21.15 -0.82
N GLN A 376 19.34 20.57 -0.22
CA GLN A 376 17.95 20.94 -0.41
C GLN A 376 17.61 22.19 0.40
N GLY A 377 17.33 23.31 -0.29
CA GLY A 377 17.01 24.58 0.35
C GLY A 377 18.10 25.04 1.33
N ASN A 378 17.70 25.34 2.56
CA ASN A 378 18.60 25.78 3.64
C ASN A 378 19.04 24.63 4.57
N ASN A 379 18.77 23.38 4.19
CA ASN A 379 19.07 22.22 5.03
C ASN A 379 20.57 21.87 4.97
N THR A 380 21.31 22.31 6.00
CA THR A 380 22.76 22.15 6.16
C THR A 380 23.16 21.05 7.15
N GLN A 381 22.19 20.45 7.83
CA GLN A 381 22.40 19.42 8.84
C GLN A 381 22.02 18.03 8.31
N ILE A 382 22.54 17.00 8.97
CA ILE A 382 22.09 15.63 8.73
C ILE A 382 20.68 15.49 9.32
N LEU A 383 19.75 14.95 8.54
CA LEU A 383 18.36 14.75 8.91
C LEU A 383 18.01 13.27 8.78
N GLN A 384 17.20 12.79 9.72
CA GLN A 384 16.61 11.45 9.67
C GLN A 384 15.16 11.56 9.26
N ILE A 385 14.85 11.06 8.07
CA ILE A 385 13.48 11.02 7.55
C ILE A 385 12.89 9.66 7.91
N PRO A 386 11.69 9.63 8.53
CA PRO A 386 11.07 8.38 8.95
C PRO A 386 10.70 7.51 7.74
N PRO A 387 10.51 6.20 7.94
CA PRO A 387 10.14 5.28 6.88
C PRO A 387 8.71 5.51 6.38
N GLY A 388 8.41 4.99 5.19
CA GLY A 388 7.06 4.87 4.64
C GLY A 388 7.01 4.90 3.11
N PRO A 389 5.85 4.59 2.51
CA PRO A 389 5.66 4.53 1.06
C PRO A 389 5.95 5.85 0.34
N ASN A 390 5.74 6.98 1.03
CA ASN A 390 6.08 8.30 0.53
C ASN A 390 7.51 8.75 0.88
N GLY A 391 8.32 7.86 1.43
CA GLY A 391 9.72 8.12 1.75
C GLY A 391 10.55 8.35 0.48
N PRO A 392 11.70 9.04 0.57
CA PRO A 392 12.52 9.35 -0.60
C PRO A 392 12.93 8.10 -1.41
N VAL A 393 13.19 6.98 -0.73
CA VAL A 393 13.51 5.67 -1.33
C VAL A 393 12.34 4.69 -1.34
N GLY A 394 11.12 5.14 -1.00
CA GLY A 394 9.92 4.30 -0.94
C GLY A 394 10.01 3.16 0.08
N THR A 395 9.34 2.04 -0.20
CA THR A 395 9.21 0.92 0.74
C THR A 395 10.38 -0.06 0.73
N VAL A 396 11.34 0.08 -0.18
CA VAL A 396 12.45 -0.86 -0.36
C VAL A 396 13.72 -0.12 -0.74
N TRP A 397 14.84 -0.55 -0.17
CA TRP A 397 16.18 -0.17 -0.62
C TRP A 397 17.07 -1.42 -0.78
N LEU A 398 17.48 -1.70 -2.01
CA LEU A 398 18.49 -2.70 -2.35
C LEU A 398 19.81 -1.97 -2.61
N ALA A 399 20.69 -1.95 -1.61
CA ALA A 399 21.99 -1.30 -1.72
C ALA A 399 22.87 -2.04 -2.72
N LEU A 400 23.50 -1.30 -3.64
CA LEU A 400 24.49 -1.85 -4.55
C LEU A 400 25.90 -1.73 -3.95
N SER A 401 26.83 -2.55 -4.45
CA SER A 401 28.24 -2.50 -4.04
C SER A 401 29.00 -1.25 -4.47
N LYS A 402 28.32 -0.35 -5.19
CA LYS A 402 28.79 1.01 -5.40
C LYS A 402 28.14 1.92 -4.35
N PRO A 403 28.94 2.56 -3.47
CA PRO A 403 28.43 3.40 -2.40
C PRO A 403 27.42 4.43 -2.89
N THR A 404 26.35 4.65 -2.11
CA THR A 404 25.22 5.57 -2.36
C THR A 404 24.26 5.22 -3.51
N TYR A 405 24.48 4.11 -4.22
CA TYR A 405 23.58 3.63 -5.27
C TYR A 405 22.73 2.46 -4.80
N GLY A 406 21.49 2.40 -5.28
CA GLY A 406 20.53 1.36 -4.94
C GLY A 406 19.47 1.13 -6.01
N ILE A 407 18.81 -0.02 -5.95
CA ILE A 407 17.49 -0.25 -6.56
C ILE A 407 16.45 -0.02 -5.46
N HIS A 408 15.47 0.85 -5.71
CA HIS A 408 14.55 1.26 -4.66
C HIS A 408 13.15 1.60 -5.16
N GLY A 409 12.23 1.72 -4.21
CA GLY A 409 10.85 2.17 -4.45
C GLY A 409 10.76 3.67 -4.73
N THR A 410 9.55 4.20 -4.74
CA THR A 410 9.31 5.61 -5.09
C THR A 410 8.00 6.12 -4.47
N PRO A 411 7.95 7.38 -4.03
CA PRO A 411 6.68 8.05 -3.70
C PRO A 411 5.87 8.44 -4.96
N GLU A 412 6.46 8.31 -6.15
CA GLU A 412 5.87 8.80 -7.41
C GLU A 412 5.82 7.68 -8.47
N PRO A 413 4.98 6.64 -8.28
CA PRO A 413 4.98 5.48 -9.17
C PRO A 413 4.62 5.87 -10.63
N SER A 414 3.77 6.87 -10.83
CA SER A 414 3.36 7.34 -12.17
C SER A 414 4.49 7.99 -12.99
N LYS A 415 5.66 8.28 -12.39
CA LYS A 415 6.83 8.83 -13.10
C LYS A 415 7.80 7.75 -13.61
N ILE A 416 7.65 6.50 -13.18
CA ILE A 416 8.55 5.40 -13.52
C ILE A 416 8.61 5.15 -15.03
N GLY A 417 9.83 5.14 -15.59
CA GLY A 417 10.09 4.97 -17.02
C GLY A 417 9.78 6.21 -17.87
N ARG A 418 9.19 7.26 -17.28
CA ARG A 418 8.87 8.55 -17.94
C ARG A 418 9.91 9.63 -17.65
N THR A 419 10.61 9.51 -16.52
CA THR A 419 11.68 10.43 -16.13
C THR A 419 13.00 9.68 -15.90
N GLN A 420 14.10 10.43 -15.80
CA GLN A 420 15.42 9.91 -15.44
C GLN A 420 15.63 10.04 -13.92
N SER A 421 16.43 9.17 -13.32
CA SER A 421 16.83 9.33 -11.91
C SER A 421 18.16 10.08 -11.81
N HIS A 422 18.63 10.40 -10.60
CA HIS A 422 19.98 10.94 -10.38
C HIS A 422 21.04 9.85 -10.17
N GLY A 423 20.86 8.69 -10.80
CA GLY A 423 21.83 7.59 -10.79
C GLY A 423 21.38 6.30 -10.11
N CYS A 424 20.38 6.34 -9.21
CA CYS A 424 19.79 5.13 -8.63
C CYS A 424 18.77 4.49 -9.58
N ILE A 425 18.35 3.25 -9.33
CA ILE A 425 17.29 2.60 -10.10
C ILE A 425 15.98 2.72 -9.31
N ARG A 426 15.05 3.53 -9.81
CA ARG A 426 13.71 3.70 -9.21
C ARG A 426 12.73 2.74 -9.87
N LEU A 427 12.00 2.00 -9.04
CA LEU A 427 10.86 1.17 -9.41
C LEU A 427 9.62 1.69 -8.68
N THR A 428 8.43 1.21 -9.05
CA THR A 428 7.26 1.36 -8.18
C THR A 428 7.51 0.62 -6.86
N ASN A 429 6.84 1.01 -5.78
CA ASN A 429 7.06 0.35 -4.48
C ASN A 429 6.66 -1.13 -4.52
N TRP A 430 5.62 -1.51 -5.27
CA TRP A 430 5.21 -2.90 -5.41
C TRP A 430 6.21 -3.74 -6.22
N ASP A 431 6.72 -3.20 -7.34
CA ASP A 431 7.77 -3.87 -8.14
C ASP A 431 9.06 -4.03 -7.32
N ALA A 432 9.46 -2.99 -6.57
CA ALA A 432 10.62 -3.05 -5.69
C ALA A 432 10.44 -4.08 -4.56
N THR A 433 9.23 -4.17 -4.00
CA THR A 433 8.86 -5.16 -2.98
C THR A 433 8.91 -6.57 -3.53
N GLU A 434 8.39 -6.80 -4.73
CA GLU A 434 8.47 -8.10 -5.39
C GLU A 434 9.92 -8.52 -5.62
N LEU A 435 10.73 -7.64 -6.23
CA LEU A 435 12.14 -7.92 -6.48
C LEU A 435 12.91 -8.20 -5.18
N ALA A 436 12.68 -7.41 -4.13
CA ALA A 436 13.32 -7.58 -2.82
C ALA A 436 13.06 -8.96 -2.21
N LYS A 437 11.87 -9.55 -2.45
CA LYS A 437 11.50 -10.88 -1.96
C LYS A 437 12.16 -12.02 -2.73
N MET A 438 12.71 -11.75 -3.91
CA MET A 438 13.35 -12.76 -4.77
C MET A 438 14.88 -12.69 -4.79
N VAL A 439 15.49 -11.65 -4.20
CA VAL A 439 16.94 -11.42 -4.25
C VAL A 439 17.60 -11.61 -2.88
N LYS A 440 18.92 -11.81 -2.88
CA LYS A 440 19.76 -11.93 -1.68
C LYS A 440 21.03 -11.08 -1.84
N PRO A 441 21.72 -10.72 -0.74
CA PRO A 441 23.07 -10.17 -0.85
C PRO A 441 23.98 -11.07 -1.71
N GLY A 442 24.79 -10.46 -2.56
CA GLY A 442 25.65 -11.13 -3.54
C GLY A 442 25.04 -11.30 -4.93
N VAL A 443 23.73 -11.10 -5.11
CA VAL A 443 23.10 -11.13 -6.45
C VAL A 443 23.74 -10.09 -7.36
N THR A 444 24.10 -10.52 -8.56
CA THR A 444 24.76 -9.67 -9.56
C THR A 444 23.78 -8.69 -10.19
N VAL A 445 24.17 -7.43 -10.35
CA VAL A 445 23.45 -6.39 -11.09
C VAL A 445 24.33 -5.89 -12.23
N GLU A 446 23.89 -6.09 -13.45
CA GLU A 446 24.58 -5.68 -14.67
C GLU A 446 23.91 -4.44 -15.27
N PHE A 447 24.65 -3.35 -15.43
CA PHE A 447 24.19 -2.17 -16.12
C PHE A 447 24.53 -2.25 -17.60
N VAL A 448 23.50 -2.22 -18.45
CA VAL A 448 23.64 -2.25 -19.91
C VAL A 448 23.00 -1.00 -20.53
N GLU A 449 23.47 -0.63 -21.72
CA GLU A 449 23.01 0.58 -22.44
C GLU A 449 21.75 0.34 -23.26
#